data_AF-A0A7S0LR63-F1
#
_entry.id   AF-A0A7S0LR63-F1
#
_cell.length_a   1.000
_cell.length_b   1.000
_cell.length_c   1.000
_cell.angle_alpha   90.00
_cell.angle_beta   90.00
_cell.angle_gamma   90.00
#
_symmetry.space_group_name_H-M   'P 1'
#
loop_
_entity.id
_entity.type
_entity.pdbx_description
1 polymer ?
#
loop_
_entity_poly.entity_id
_entity_poly.type
_entity_poly.pdbx_seq_one_letter_code
_entity_poly.pdbx_strand_id
1 'polypeptide(L)'
;AAGVLVVAHNAAFDVGRLNHTAVKHKLKLPPLLSAHMLCTMHKSTKHCGLRKKGNKALKAPSNEELFQHFFKRKPAGQLHKALPDCCVTLACFVQGRKQLWW
;
A
#
# COMPACT_ATOMS: atom_id res chain seq x y z
N ALA A 1 -20.01 12.18 -10.34
CA ALA A 1 -18.93 11.45 -11.03
C ALA A 1 -18.34 10.44 -10.07
N ALA A 2 -18.21 9.17 -10.46
CA ALA A 2 -17.47 8.20 -9.64
C ALA A 2 -15.99 8.63 -9.65
N GLY A 3 -15.45 8.95 -8.47
CA GLY A 3 -14.06 9.38 -8.34
C GLY A 3 -13.08 8.26 -8.70
N VAL A 4 -11.87 8.63 -9.13
CA VAL A 4 -10.79 7.67 -9.39
C VAL A 4 -10.24 7.19 -8.05
N LEU A 5 -10.29 5.88 -7.79
CA LEU A 5 -9.68 5.28 -6.60
C LEU A 5 -8.18 5.05 -6.84
N VAL A 6 -7.34 5.76 -6.10
CA VAL A 6 -5.89 5.50 -6.06
C VAL A 6 -5.59 4.51 -4.94
N VAL A 7 -4.83 3.46 -5.26
CA VAL A 7 -4.43 2.41 -4.33
C VAL A 7 -2.91 2.39 -4.21
N ALA A 8 -2.41 2.34 -2.99
CA ALA A 8 -0.97 2.23 -2.71
C ALA A 8 -0.71 1.39 -1.46
N HIS A 9 0.50 0.85 -1.35
CA HIS A 9 0.97 0.19 -0.14
C HIS A 9 1.86 1.16 0.64
N ASN A 10 1.40 1.59 1.83
CA ASN A 10 1.99 2.72 2.57
C ASN A 10 1.83 4.08 1.85
N ALA A 11 0.61 4.41 1.42
CA ALA A 11 0.29 5.61 0.63
C ALA A 11 0.85 6.94 1.15
N ALA A 12 1.05 7.07 2.48
CA ALA A 12 1.65 8.27 3.07
C ALA A 12 3.07 8.53 2.56
N PHE A 13 3.85 7.47 2.29
CA PHE A 13 5.19 7.59 1.74
C PHE A 13 5.16 8.14 0.32
N ASP A 14 4.36 7.55 -0.57
CA ASP A 14 4.21 8.00 -1.96
C ASP A 14 3.74 9.46 -2.03
N VAL A 15 2.70 9.81 -1.26
CA VAL A 15 2.18 11.17 -1.16
C VAL A 15 3.26 12.15 -0.72
N GLY A 16 4.07 11.80 0.29
CA GLY A 16 5.17 12.65 0.74
C GLY A 16 6.21 12.91 -0.36
N ARG A 17 6.58 11.88 -1.13
CA ARG A 17 7.54 12.00 -2.24
C ARG A 17 6.99 12.80 -3.41
N LEU A 18 5.74 12.58 -3.78
CA LEU A 18 5.08 13.29 -4.87
C LEU A 18 4.88 14.77 -4.53
N ASN A 19 4.37 15.09 -3.33
CA ASN A 19 4.20 16.47 -2.88
C ASN A 19 5.53 17.21 -2.81
N HIS A 20 6.58 16.58 -2.26
CA HIS A 20 7.92 17.16 -2.25
C HIS A 20 8.43 17.46 -3.68
N THR A 21 8.20 16.54 -4.61
CA THR A 21 8.59 16.72 -6.02
C THR A 21 7.80 17.87 -6.66
N ALA A 22 6.49 17.96 -6.42
CA ALA A 22 5.67 19.06 -6.90
C ALA A 22 6.16 20.42 -6.40
N VAL A 23 6.50 20.53 -5.11
CA VAL A 23 7.08 21.74 -4.52
C VAL A 23 8.43 22.08 -5.15
N LYS A 24 9.34 21.09 -5.25
CA LYS A 24 10.67 21.27 -5.85
C LYS A 24 10.60 21.81 -7.28
N HIS A 25 9.61 21.35 -8.05
CA HIS A 25 9.40 21.76 -9.44
C HIS A 25 8.38 22.91 -9.61
N LYS A 26 7.97 23.56 -8.51
CA LYS A 26 7.04 24.71 -8.51
C LYS A 26 5.73 24.44 -9.24
N LEU A 27 5.24 23.20 -9.18
CA LEU A 27 3.94 22.84 -9.74
C LEU A 27 2.83 23.49 -8.92
N LYS A 28 1.90 24.18 -9.58
CA LYS A 28 0.73 24.82 -8.96
C LYS A 28 -0.42 23.82 -8.83
N LEU A 29 -0.22 22.79 -8.01
CA LEU A 29 -1.20 21.73 -7.77
C LEU A 29 -1.57 21.69 -6.27
N PRO A 30 -2.83 21.39 -5.92
CA PRO A 30 -3.20 21.08 -4.55
C PRO A 30 -2.38 19.88 -4.02
N PRO A 31 -1.98 19.87 -2.74
CA PRO A 31 -1.25 18.74 -2.18
C PRO A 31 -2.10 17.48 -2.19
N LEU A 32 -1.49 16.36 -2.53
CA LEU A 32 -2.11 15.05 -2.37
C LEU A 32 -2.28 14.74 -0.88
N LEU A 33 -3.40 14.12 -0.52
CA LEU A 33 -3.69 13.65 0.83
C LEU A 33 -3.83 12.12 0.80
N SER A 34 -3.05 11.42 1.61
CA SER A 34 -3.11 9.95 1.69
C SER A 34 -4.46 9.44 2.20
N ALA A 35 -5.21 10.27 2.93
CA ALA A 35 -6.58 9.98 3.37
C ALA A 35 -7.57 9.79 2.21
N HIS A 36 -7.26 10.32 1.01
CA HIS A 36 -8.07 10.13 -0.20
C HIS A 36 -7.71 8.87 -0.98
N MET A 37 -6.76 8.07 -0.48
CA MET A 37 -6.27 6.87 -1.13
C MET A 37 -6.57 5.63 -0.30
N LEU A 38 -6.68 4.48 -0.95
CA LEU A 38 -6.73 3.20 -0.24
C LEU A 38 -5.31 2.74 0.04
N CYS A 39 -4.94 2.74 1.33
CA CYS A 39 -3.67 2.20 1.80
C CYS A 39 -3.82 0.72 2.19
N THR A 40 -3.29 -0.19 1.37
CA THR A 40 -3.40 -1.63 1.64
C THR A 40 -2.68 -2.04 2.92
N MET A 41 -1.56 -1.38 3.26
CA MET A 41 -0.79 -1.63 4.49
C MET A 41 -1.63 -1.43 5.77
N HIS A 42 -2.26 -0.26 5.93
CA HIS A 42 -3.04 0.05 7.12
C HIS A 42 -4.32 -0.80 7.20
N LYS A 43 -5.05 -0.88 6.08
CA LYS A 43 -6.30 -1.63 6.04
C LYS A 43 -6.07 -3.12 6.35
N SER A 44 -4.98 -3.72 5.87
CA SER A 44 -4.66 -5.13 6.10
C SER A 44 -4.09 -5.45 7.49
N THR A 45 -3.63 -4.45 8.24
CA THR A 45 -2.90 -4.66 9.52
C THR A 45 -3.70 -5.55 10.49
N LYS A 46 -5.00 -5.27 10.67
CA LYS A 46 -5.86 -6.07 11.56
C LYS A 46 -6.15 -7.48 11.02
N HIS A 47 -6.09 -7.68 9.70
CA HIS A 47 -6.43 -8.94 9.06
C HIS A 47 -5.23 -9.89 9.01
N CYS A 48 -4.01 -9.36 8.84
CA CYS A 48 -2.81 -10.18 8.79
C CYS A 48 -2.39 -10.72 10.16
N GLY A 49 -2.77 -10.03 11.26
CA GLY A 49 -2.49 -10.49 12.62
C GLY A 49 -1.00 -10.57 12.98
N LEU A 50 -0.11 -9.95 12.19
CA LEU A 50 1.33 -9.95 12.43
C LEU A 50 1.65 -9.21 13.72
N ARG A 51 2.65 -9.68 14.46
CA ARG A 51 3.09 -9.07 15.72
C ARG A 51 4.52 -8.58 15.64
N LYS A 52 4.83 -7.51 16.37
CA LYS A 52 6.21 -7.06 16.54
C LYS A 52 6.96 -8.07 17.42
N LYS A 53 8.24 -8.33 17.11
CA LYS A 53 9.08 -9.22 17.93
C LYS A 53 9.15 -8.69 19.37
N GLY A 54 8.82 -9.52 20.35
CA GLY A 54 8.85 -9.16 21.77
C GLY A 54 7.69 -8.27 22.27
N ASN A 55 6.68 -7.98 21.44
CA ASN A 55 5.52 -7.20 21.86
C ASN A 55 4.21 -7.84 21.37
N LYS A 56 3.12 -7.65 22.13
CA LYS A 56 1.76 -8.04 21.72
C LYS A 56 1.17 -7.09 20.66
N ALA A 57 1.77 -5.93 20.40
CA ALA A 57 1.29 -4.97 19.41
C ALA A 57 1.29 -5.53 17.97
N LEU A 58 0.23 -5.20 17.22
CA LEU A 58 0.13 -5.54 15.81
C LEU A 58 1.18 -4.79 14.98
N LYS A 59 1.71 -5.49 13.98
CA LYS A 59 2.65 -4.97 12.99
C LYS A 59 1.91 -4.84 11.66
N ALA A 60 2.06 -3.70 11.01
CA ALA A 60 1.62 -3.56 9.63
C ALA A 60 2.46 -4.48 8.72
N PRO A 61 1.85 -5.21 7.77
CA PRO A 61 2.59 -6.04 6.84
C PRO A 61 3.40 -5.19 5.88
N SER A 62 4.59 -5.65 5.50
CA SER A 62 5.24 -5.20 4.27
C SER A 62 4.42 -5.62 3.04
N ASN A 63 4.75 -5.05 1.88
CA ASN A 63 4.06 -5.40 0.62
C ASN A 63 4.23 -6.89 0.30
N GLU A 64 5.43 -7.41 0.55
CA GLU A 64 5.73 -8.84 0.42
C GLU A 64 4.97 -9.70 1.44
N GLU A 65 4.94 -9.29 2.71
CA GLU A 65 4.23 -10.03 3.76
C GLU A 65 2.73 -10.12 3.46
N LEU A 66 2.12 -9.03 2.96
CA LEU A 66 0.73 -9.03 2.55
C LEU A 66 0.49 -9.98 1.36
N PHE A 67 1.38 -9.97 0.38
CA PHE A 67 1.29 -10.89 -0.76
C PHE A 67 1.42 -12.34 -0.33
N GLN A 68 2.44 -12.66 0.48
CA GLN A 68 2.64 -14.01 1.01
C GLN A 68 1.45 -14.45 1.87
N HIS A 69 0.83 -13.54 2.63
CA HIS A 69 -0.38 -13.84 3.40
C HIS A 69 -1.51 -14.33 2.48
N PHE A 70 -1.75 -13.64 1.37
CA PHE A 70 -2.83 -13.96 0.42
C PHE A 70 -2.55 -15.17 -0.47
N PHE A 71 -1.32 -15.30 -0.98
CA PHE A 71 -0.99 -16.24 -2.05
C PHE A 71 -0.10 -17.40 -1.61
N LYS A 72 0.35 -17.41 -0.35
CA LYS A 72 1.20 -18.47 0.25
C LYS A 72 2.49 -18.74 -0.54
N ARG A 73 2.98 -17.74 -1.27
CA ARG A 73 4.20 -17.78 -2.07
C ARG A 73 4.84 -16.39 -2.15
N LYS A 74 6.11 -16.33 -2.54
CA LYS A 74 6.78 -15.06 -2.83
C LYS A 74 6.26 -14.40 -4.12
N PRO A 75 6.24 -13.06 -4.20
CA PRO A 75 5.92 -12.38 -5.45
C PRO A 75 6.99 -12.67 -6.51
N ALA A 76 6.58 -12.63 -7.78
CA ALA A 76 7.51 -12.74 -8.89
C ALA A 76 8.20 -11.39 -9.14
N GLY A 77 9.48 -11.42 -9.47
CA GLY A 77 10.28 -10.23 -9.74
C GLY A 77 10.96 -9.65 -8.50
N GLN A 78 11.76 -8.61 -8.73
CA GLN A 78 12.52 -7.91 -7.69
C GLN A 78 11.69 -6.75 -7.14
N LEU A 79 11.33 -6.82 -5.86
CA LEU A 79 10.71 -5.71 -5.13
C LEU A 79 11.68 -4.52 -5.01
N HIS A 80 11.16 -3.35 -4.65
CA HIS A 80 11.85 -2.06 -4.69
C HIS A 80 12.09 -1.54 -6.11
N LYS A 81 11.24 -1.96 -7.05
CA LYS A 81 11.09 -1.41 -8.39
C LYS A 81 9.62 -1.09 -8.59
N ALA A 82 9.34 0.11 -9.13
CA ALA A 82 7.99 0.64 -9.20
C ALA A 82 6.98 -0.33 -9.84
N LEU A 83 7.31 -0.92 -11.00
CA LEU A 83 6.41 -1.82 -11.70
C LEU A 83 6.13 -3.12 -10.91
N PRO A 84 7.13 -3.90 -10.46
CA PRO A 84 6.90 -5.04 -9.58
C PRO A 84 6.08 -4.71 -8.32
N ASP A 85 6.39 -3.61 -7.63
CA ASP A 85 5.65 -3.20 -6.42
C ASP A 85 4.18 -2.85 -6.71
N CYS A 86 3.90 -2.21 -7.86
CA CYS A 86 2.54 -1.95 -8.32
C CYS A 86 1.79 -3.24 -8.66
N CYS A 87 2.42 -4.20 -9.34
CA CYS A 87 1.82 -5.50 -9.65
C CYS A 87 1.45 -6.28 -8.38
N VAL A 88 2.34 -6.26 -7.38
CA VAL A 88 2.10 -6.88 -6.07
C VAL A 88 0.96 -6.17 -5.34
N THR A 89 0.97 -4.84 -5.31
CA THR A 89 -0.09 -4.03 -4.70
C THR A 89 -1.45 -4.31 -5.35
N LEU A 90 -1.50 -4.40 -6.69
CA LEU A 90 -2.70 -4.73 -7.45
C LEU A 90 -3.23 -6.13 -7.10
N ALA A 91 -2.36 -7.15 -7.08
CA ALA A 91 -2.74 -8.51 -6.72
C ALA A 91 -3.33 -8.57 -5.30
N CYS A 92 -2.70 -7.91 -4.34
CA CYS A 92 -3.18 -7.80 -2.97
C CYS A 92 -4.51 -7.04 -2.88
N PHE A 93 -4.68 -5.97 -3.65
CA PHE A 93 -5.93 -5.21 -3.70
C PHE A 93 -7.09 -6.07 -4.21
N VAL A 94 -6.89 -6.76 -5.35
CA VAL A 94 -7.90 -7.64 -5.95
C VAL A 94 -8.28 -8.77 -4.99
N GLN A 95 -7.30 -9.40 -4.34
CA GLN A 95 -7.58 -10.47 -3.39
C GLN A 95 -8.28 -9.95 -2.12
N GLY A 96 -7.86 -8.80 -1.58
CA GLY A 96 -8.53 -8.18 -0.44
C GLY A 96 -9.97 -7.76 -0.75
N ARG A 97 -10.28 -7.34 -1.99
CA ARG A 97 -11.68 -7.10 -2.43
C ARG A 97 -12.52 -8.37 -2.39
N LYS A 98 -11.99 -9.50 -2.86
CA LYS A 98 -12.68 -10.80 -2.81
C LYS A 98 -12.98 -11.26 -1.38
N GLN A 99 -12.15 -10.85 -0.42
CA GLN A 99 -12.31 -11.18 1.00
C GLN A 99 -13.02 -10.08 1.82
N LEU A 100 -13.51 -9.01 1.18
CA LEU A 100 -14.18 -7.88 1.85
C LEU A 100 -13.30 -7.17 2.91
N TRP A 101 -12.00 -7.03 2.65
CA TRP A 101 -11.07 -6.35 3.58
C TRP A 101 -11.09 -4.82 3.49
N TRP A 102 -11.57 -4.28 2.37
CA TRP A 102 -11.48 -2.85 2.05
C TRP A 102 -12.80 -2.12 2.20
#